data_AF-A0A2E4EW28-F1
#
_entry.id   AF-A0A2E4EW28-F1
#
_cell.length_a   1.000
_cell.length_b   1.000
_cell.length_c   1.000
_cell.angle_alpha   90.00
_cell.angle_beta   90.00
_cell.angle_gamma   90.00
#
_symmetry.space_group_name_H-M   'P 1'
#
loop_
_entity.id
_entity.type
_entity.pdbx_description
1 polymer ?
#
loop_
_entity_poly.entity_id
_entity_poly.type
_entity_poly.pdbx_seq_one_letter_code
_entity_poly.pdbx_strand_id
1 'polypeptide(L)'
;LLRDRDALAEQVNALEVTRSALRTEVSALRNEMAGLVRTSVSTELALEESRLEGEELTARLAETALEYKLTKEELAYLRAQYADEVEAFSKERELLVATHKAELDILRERHSDLESKYNRLVRPARSTVGRVVVEVRFWKEGDVRRYSLRPASGSEISVSESELHQQLTAMKARHGEKLYTKVIPDDNSLTHGEAWRFTNKILNRYDYYYQN
;
A
#
# COMPACT_ATOMS: atom_id res chain seq x y z
N LEU A 1 -29.03 98.03 73.41
CA LEU A 1 -30.40 97.57 73.09
C LEU A 1 -30.67 97.48 71.59
N LEU A 2 -30.76 98.58 70.82
CA LEU A 2 -30.99 98.50 69.36
C LEU A 2 -29.81 97.86 68.59
N ARG A 3 -28.57 98.28 68.86
CA ARG A 3 -27.36 97.71 68.23
C ARG A 3 -27.17 96.20 68.51
N ASP A 4 -27.45 95.76 69.74
CA ASP A 4 -27.31 94.34 70.11
C ASP A 4 -28.37 93.47 69.44
N ARG A 5 -29.59 94.01 69.24
CA ARG A 5 -30.65 93.36 68.47
C ARG A 5 -30.28 93.20 67.01
N ASP A 6 -29.70 94.24 66.40
CA ASP A 6 -29.30 94.22 65.00
C ASP A 6 -28.12 93.25 64.78
N ALA A 7 -27.15 93.20 65.70
CA ALA A 7 -26.06 92.22 65.67
C ALA A 7 -26.55 90.76 65.86
N LEU A 8 -27.54 90.54 66.72
CA LEU A 8 -28.15 89.22 66.90
C LEU A 8 -28.95 88.79 65.65
N ALA A 9 -29.63 89.73 64.99
CA ALA A 9 -30.33 89.49 63.73
C ALA A 9 -29.36 89.11 62.59
N GLU A 10 -28.20 89.77 62.50
CA GLU A 10 -27.13 89.39 61.57
C GLU A 10 -26.59 87.98 61.84
N GLN A 11 -26.40 87.62 63.12
CA GLN A 11 -25.96 86.27 63.50
C GLN A 11 -26.99 85.20 63.15
N VAL A 12 -28.28 85.46 63.38
CA VAL A 12 -29.37 84.55 62.99
C VAL A 12 -29.38 84.36 61.47
N ASN A 13 -29.29 85.44 60.70
CA ASN A 13 -29.23 85.35 59.23
C ASN A 13 -28.01 84.56 58.75
N ALA A 14 -26.83 84.76 59.34
CA ALA A 14 -25.62 84.02 59.01
C ALA A 14 -25.76 82.51 59.37
N LEU A 15 -26.38 82.20 60.49
CA LEU A 15 -26.68 80.81 60.89
C LEU A 15 -27.72 80.15 59.98
N GLU A 16 -28.70 80.90 59.48
CA GLU A 16 -29.68 80.38 58.51
C GLU A 16 -29.05 80.07 57.15
N VAL A 17 -28.13 80.94 56.68
CA VAL A 17 -27.37 80.71 55.45
C VAL A 17 -26.45 79.49 55.58
N THR A 18 -25.73 79.35 56.71
CA THR A 18 -24.88 78.17 56.92
C THR A 18 -25.70 76.89 57.05
N ARG A 19 -26.85 76.94 57.73
CA ARG A 19 -27.78 75.80 57.83
C ARG A 19 -28.34 75.40 56.47
N SER A 20 -28.65 76.34 55.59
CA SER A 20 -29.15 76.05 54.24
C SER A 20 -28.06 75.43 53.38
N ALA A 21 -26.83 75.96 53.42
CA ALA A 21 -25.66 75.39 52.74
C ALA A 21 -25.38 73.94 53.21
N LEU A 22 -25.35 73.70 54.53
CA LEU A 22 -25.10 72.36 55.07
C LEU A 22 -26.21 71.37 54.68
N ARG A 23 -27.46 71.82 54.60
CA ARG A 23 -28.58 70.99 54.09
C ARG A 23 -28.38 70.61 52.62
N THR A 24 -27.92 71.54 51.78
CA THR A 24 -27.62 71.23 50.39
C THR A 24 -26.46 70.24 50.25
N GLU A 25 -25.41 70.39 51.05
CA GLU A 25 -24.26 69.49 51.06
C GLU A 25 -24.65 68.08 51.53
N VAL A 26 -25.42 67.96 52.62
CA VAL A 26 -25.96 66.66 53.08
C VAL A 26 -26.84 66.01 52.01
N SER A 27 -27.60 66.79 51.25
CA SER A 27 -28.41 66.24 50.15
C SER A 27 -27.55 65.76 48.97
N ALA A 28 -26.48 66.47 48.64
CA ALA A 28 -25.52 66.09 47.59
C ALA A 28 -24.79 64.80 47.98
N LEU A 29 -24.25 64.73 49.20
CA LEU A 29 -23.58 63.54 49.72
C LEU A 29 -24.50 62.31 49.76
N ARG A 30 -25.79 62.49 50.11
CA ARG A 30 -26.77 61.40 50.07
C ARG A 30 -27.01 60.89 48.65
N ASN A 31 -27.08 61.77 47.67
CA ASN A 31 -27.23 61.39 46.27
C ASN A 31 -25.98 60.66 45.75
N GLU A 32 -24.80 61.13 46.13
CA GLU A 32 -23.53 60.50 45.78
C GLU A 32 -23.42 59.09 46.40
N MET A 33 -23.70 58.95 47.70
CA MET A 33 -23.74 57.64 48.36
C MET A 33 -24.75 56.70 47.69
N ALA A 34 -25.93 57.18 47.33
CA ALA A 34 -26.92 56.38 46.61
C ALA A 34 -26.42 55.95 45.22
N GLY A 35 -25.65 56.80 44.54
CA GLY A 35 -24.97 56.46 43.29
C GLY A 35 -23.92 55.37 43.48
N LEU A 36 -23.02 55.55 44.46
CA LEU A 36 -21.96 54.61 44.79
C LEU A 36 -22.48 53.23 45.21
N VAL A 37 -23.56 53.18 46.00
CA VAL A 37 -24.20 51.91 46.38
C VAL A 37 -24.76 51.20 45.15
N ARG A 38 -25.43 51.91 44.25
CA ARG A 38 -25.96 51.31 43.01
C ARG A 38 -24.82 50.77 42.13
N THR A 39 -23.73 51.51 41.98
CA THR A 39 -22.58 51.04 41.20
C THR A 39 -21.93 49.83 41.84
N SER A 40 -21.73 49.83 43.17
CA SER A 40 -21.15 48.70 43.91
C SER A 40 -21.95 47.42 43.70
N VAL A 41 -23.28 47.50 43.83
CA VAL A 41 -24.17 46.36 43.60
C VAL A 41 -24.09 45.87 42.15
N SER A 42 -24.05 46.78 41.18
CA SER A 42 -23.93 46.39 39.76
C SER A 42 -22.59 45.70 39.45
N THR A 43 -21.50 46.15 40.07
CA THR A 43 -20.17 45.55 39.87
C THR A 43 -20.04 44.20 40.57
N GLU A 44 -20.67 44.02 41.73
CA GLU A 44 -20.73 42.73 42.42
C GLU A 44 -21.51 41.70 41.59
N LEU A 45 -22.65 42.11 41.00
CA LEU A 45 -23.42 41.24 40.11
C LEU A 45 -22.61 40.82 38.88
N ALA A 46 -21.93 41.76 38.23
CA ALA A 46 -21.09 41.47 37.07
C ALA A 46 -19.89 40.56 37.42
N LEU A 47 -19.32 40.73 38.61
CA LEU A 47 -18.24 39.86 39.10
C LEU A 47 -18.73 38.44 39.34
N GLU A 48 -19.90 38.27 39.96
CA GLU A 48 -20.46 36.93 40.21
C GLU A 48 -20.86 36.24 38.89
N GLU A 49 -21.42 36.98 37.93
CA GLU A 49 -21.70 36.46 36.58
C GLU A 49 -20.42 35.96 35.90
N SER A 50 -19.37 36.76 35.89
CA SER A 50 -18.07 36.35 35.33
C SER A 50 -17.45 35.16 36.06
N ARG A 51 -17.66 35.05 37.38
CA ARG A 51 -17.19 33.90 38.18
C ARG A 51 -17.91 32.62 37.76
N LEU A 52 -19.23 32.68 37.59
CA LEU A 52 -20.04 31.55 37.13
C LEU A 52 -19.66 31.13 35.70
N GLU A 53 -19.46 32.08 34.80
CA GLU A 53 -18.96 31.79 33.44
C GLU A 53 -17.58 31.13 33.47
N GLY A 54 -16.69 31.61 34.35
CA GLY A 54 -15.37 31.01 34.56
C GLY A 54 -15.45 29.56 35.04
N GLU A 55 -16.31 29.30 36.03
CA GLU A 55 -16.56 27.94 36.54
C GLU A 55 -17.12 27.02 35.43
N GLU A 56 -18.09 27.50 34.64
CA GLU A 56 -18.63 26.75 33.51
C GLU A 56 -17.58 26.44 32.44
N LEU A 57 -16.77 27.42 32.07
CA LEU A 57 -15.70 27.23 31.09
C LEU A 57 -14.65 26.24 31.58
N THR A 58 -14.29 26.28 32.87
CA THR A 58 -13.36 25.28 33.44
C THR A 58 -13.94 23.88 33.43
N ALA A 59 -15.24 23.72 33.71
CA ALA A 59 -15.91 22.42 33.63
C ALA A 59 -15.92 21.88 32.19
N ARG A 60 -16.29 22.71 31.21
CA ARG A 60 -16.27 22.33 29.77
C ARG A 60 -14.86 21.99 29.29
N LEU A 61 -13.84 22.71 29.75
CA LEU A 61 -12.46 22.42 29.40
C LEU A 61 -12.01 21.06 29.96
N ALA A 62 -12.42 20.72 31.18
CA ALA A 62 -12.12 19.42 31.78
C ALA A 62 -12.81 18.27 31.03
N GLU A 63 -14.07 18.46 30.64
CA GLU A 63 -14.86 17.50 29.86
C GLU A 63 -14.22 17.24 28.48
N THR A 64 -13.95 18.30 27.72
CA THR A 64 -13.32 18.19 26.40
C THR A 64 -11.91 17.58 26.47
N ALA A 65 -11.14 17.85 27.53
CA ALA A 65 -9.85 17.22 27.74
C ALA A 65 -9.97 15.72 28.01
N LEU A 66 -11.03 15.27 28.66
CA LEU A 66 -11.31 13.84 28.87
C LEU A 66 -11.73 13.17 27.56
N GLU A 67 -12.64 13.78 26.81
CA GLU A 67 -13.07 13.28 25.49
C GLU A 67 -11.87 13.17 24.52
N TYR A 68 -10.98 14.16 24.52
CA TYR A 68 -9.77 14.11 23.71
C TYR A 68 -8.84 12.95 24.07
N LYS A 69 -8.72 12.62 25.37
CA LYS A 69 -7.93 11.46 25.81
C LYS A 69 -8.56 10.15 25.37
N LEU A 70 -9.88 9.99 25.58
CA LEU A 70 -10.61 8.78 25.20
C LEU A 70 -10.54 8.53 23.69
N THR A 71 -10.83 9.55 22.88
CA THR A 71 -10.76 9.45 21.41
C THR A 71 -9.34 9.12 20.92
N LYS A 72 -8.30 9.63 21.61
CA LYS A 72 -6.91 9.28 21.29
C LYS A 72 -6.59 7.81 21.60
N GLU A 73 -7.11 7.28 22.69
CA GLU A 73 -6.96 5.87 23.07
C GLU A 73 -7.72 4.95 22.10
N GLU A 74 -8.96 5.29 21.76
CA GLU A 74 -9.76 4.58 20.74
C GLU A 74 -9.07 4.57 19.38
N LEU A 75 -8.50 5.69 18.96
CA LEU A 75 -7.75 5.78 17.70
C LEU A 75 -6.49 4.91 17.74
N ALA A 76 -5.77 4.87 18.87
CA ALA A 76 -4.60 4.02 19.03
C ALA A 76 -4.99 2.53 18.96
N TYR A 77 -6.08 2.16 19.62
CA TYR A 77 -6.64 0.80 19.58
C TYR A 77 -7.05 0.39 18.16
N LEU A 78 -7.81 1.24 17.45
CA LEU A 78 -8.27 0.95 16.10
C LEU A 78 -7.11 0.85 15.10
N ARG A 79 -6.06 1.66 15.27
CA ARG A 79 -4.82 1.55 14.48
C ARG A 79 -4.10 0.24 14.71
N ALA A 80 -4.05 -0.25 15.95
CA ALA A 80 -3.45 -1.55 16.27
C ALA A 80 -4.26 -2.69 15.63
N GLN A 81 -5.59 -2.69 15.79
CA GLN A 81 -6.46 -3.68 15.15
C GLN A 81 -6.32 -3.69 13.62
N TYR A 82 -6.27 -2.51 12.99
CA TYR A 82 -6.11 -2.41 11.55
C TYR A 82 -4.74 -2.92 11.08
N ALA A 83 -3.67 -2.70 11.86
CA ALA A 83 -2.36 -3.24 11.55
C ALA A 83 -2.35 -4.78 11.59
N ASP A 84 -2.99 -5.37 12.61
CA ASP A 84 -3.12 -6.83 12.74
C ASP A 84 -3.95 -7.43 11.59
N GLU A 85 -5.05 -6.77 11.21
CA GLU A 85 -5.91 -7.21 10.11
C GLU A 85 -5.19 -7.13 8.75
N VAL A 86 -4.44 -6.06 8.50
CA VAL A 86 -3.61 -5.93 7.29
C VAL A 86 -2.54 -7.02 7.24
N GLU A 87 -1.89 -7.34 8.37
CA GLU A 87 -0.91 -8.40 8.42
C GLU A 87 -1.56 -9.77 8.14
N ALA A 88 -2.69 -10.07 8.77
CA ALA A 88 -3.43 -11.31 8.55
C ALA A 88 -3.87 -11.46 7.07
N PHE A 89 -4.43 -10.40 6.50
CA PHE A 89 -4.85 -10.38 5.10
C PHE A 89 -3.67 -10.56 4.13
N SER A 90 -2.52 -9.95 4.44
CA SER A 90 -1.31 -10.11 3.63
C SER A 90 -0.84 -11.57 3.59
N LYS A 91 -0.85 -12.27 4.74
CA LYS A 91 -0.50 -13.69 4.86
C LYS A 91 -1.47 -14.58 4.09
N GLU A 92 -2.78 -14.32 4.22
CA GLU A 92 -3.80 -15.08 3.49
C GLU A 92 -3.64 -14.91 1.97
N ARG A 93 -3.40 -13.69 1.52
CA ARG A 93 -3.15 -13.39 0.10
C ARG A 93 -1.90 -14.10 -0.42
N GLU A 94 -0.82 -14.11 0.34
CA GLU A 94 0.41 -14.82 -0.03
C GLU A 94 0.18 -16.33 -0.15
N LEU A 95 -0.54 -16.92 0.82
CA LEU A 95 -0.90 -18.33 0.78
C LEU A 95 -1.75 -18.66 -0.44
N LEU A 96 -2.76 -17.83 -0.74
CA LEU A 96 -3.63 -18.02 -1.91
C LEU A 96 -2.87 -17.92 -3.23
N VAL A 97 -1.94 -16.99 -3.34
CA VAL A 97 -1.07 -16.88 -4.53
C VAL A 97 -0.18 -18.11 -4.66
N ALA A 98 0.38 -18.61 -3.55
CA ALA A 98 1.22 -19.80 -3.56
C ALA A 98 0.42 -21.06 -3.96
N THR A 99 -0.78 -21.25 -3.42
CA THR A 99 -1.65 -22.40 -3.76
C THR A 99 -2.08 -22.35 -5.22
N HIS A 100 -2.56 -21.21 -5.71
CA HIS A 100 -2.96 -21.07 -7.12
C HIS A 100 -1.79 -21.29 -8.08
N LYS A 101 -0.59 -20.83 -7.73
CA LYS A 101 0.60 -21.07 -8.54
C LYS A 101 0.93 -22.56 -8.61
N ALA A 102 0.88 -23.27 -7.49
CA ALA A 102 1.11 -24.71 -7.46
C ALA A 102 0.06 -25.47 -8.30
N GLU A 103 -1.21 -25.09 -8.20
CA GLU A 103 -2.29 -25.68 -9.01
C GLU A 103 -2.08 -25.45 -10.52
N LEU A 104 -1.68 -24.24 -10.91
CA LEU A 104 -1.37 -23.90 -12.30
C LEU A 104 -0.19 -24.71 -12.84
N ASP A 105 0.85 -24.92 -12.03
CA ASP A 105 2.01 -25.71 -12.43
C ASP A 105 1.62 -27.20 -12.61
N ILE A 106 0.82 -27.76 -11.71
CA ILE A 106 0.26 -29.12 -11.87
C ILE A 106 -0.59 -29.22 -13.15
N LEU A 107 -1.43 -28.22 -13.42
CA LEU A 107 -2.29 -28.23 -14.60
C LEU A 107 -1.46 -28.16 -15.90
N ARG A 108 -0.40 -27.35 -15.92
CA ARG A 108 0.55 -27.27 -17.04
C ARG A 108 1.26 -28.60 -17.29
N GLU A 109 1.73 -29.26 -16.23
CA GLU A 109 2.34 -30.58 -16.34
C GLU A 109 1.36 -31.62 -16.91
N ARG A 110 0.13 -31.67 -16.37
CA ARG A 110 -0.93 -32.56 -16.89
C ARG A 110 -1.27 -32.27 -18.34
N HIS A 111 -1.34 -31.00 -18.73
CA HIS A 111 -1.59 -30.62 -20.12
C HIS A 111 -0.46 -31.08 -21.04
N SER A 112 0.79 -30.89 -20.63
CA SER A 112 1.96 -31.35 -21.39
C SER A 112 1.98 -32.88 -21.56
N ASP A 113 1.62 -33.64 -20.52
CA ASP A 113 1.51 -35.11 -20.60
C ASP A 113 0.35 -35.52 -21.54
N LEU A 114 -0.81 -34.86 -21.42
CA LEU A 114 -1.95 -35.12 -22.29
C LEU A 114 -1.64 -34.81 -23.76
N GLU A 115 -1.00 -33.68 -24.03
CA GLU A 115 -0.54 -33.30 -25.38
C GLU A 115 0.42 -34.35 -25.94
N SER A 116 1.36 -34.84 -25.12
CA SER A 116 2.28 -35.91 -25.51
C SER A 116 1.54 -37.21 -25.85
N LYS A 117 0.54 -37.61 -25.05
CA LYS A 117 -0.30 -38.79 -25.30
C LYS A 117 -1.17 -38.64 -26.55
N TYR A 118 -1.79 -37.48 -26.74
CA TYR A 118 -2.57 -37.15 -27.92
C TYR A 118 -1.72 -37.24 -29.19
N ASN A 119 -0.53 -36.63 -29.18
CA ASN A 119 0.41 -36.66 -30.29
C ASN A 119 0.88 -38.09 -30.64
N ARG A 120 0.94 -39.01 -29.66
CA ARG A 120 1.20 -40.44 -29.90
C ARG A 120 0.03 -41.18 -30.56
N LEU A 121 -1.21 -40.76 -30.30
CA LEU A 121 -2.40 -41.46 -30.76
C LEU A 121 -2.86 -40.99 -32.15
N VAL A 122 -2.73 -39.69 -32.44
CA VAL A 122 -3.30 -39.08 -33.65
C VAL A 122 -2.31 -39.02 -34.82
N ARG A 123 -0.99 -38.96 -34.55
CA ARG A 123 0.04 -38.97 -35.61
C ARG A 123 0.67 -40.38 -35.73
N PRO A 124 0.83 -40.91 -36.96
CA PRO A 124 1.42 -42.24 -37.15
C PRO A 124 2.85 -42.31 -36.61
N ALA A 125 3.29 -43.44 -36.06
CA ALA A 125 4.60 -43.54 -35.42
C ALA A 125 5.75 -42.99 -36.29
N ARG A 126 6.54 -42.08 -35.71
CA ARG A 126 7.73 -41.50 -36.36
C ARG A 126 8.67 -42.62 -36.83
N SER A 127 8.98 -42.65 -38.13
CA SER A 127 9.73 -43.72 -38.80
C SER A 127 10.86 -43.15 -39.66
N THR A 128 11.99 -43.86 -39.67
CA THR A 128 13.16 -43.53 -40.50
C THR A 128 13.05 -44.05 -41.94
N VAL A 129 12.05 -44.89 -42.23
CA VAL A 129 11.90 -45.55 -43.54
C VAL A 129 11.70 -44.48 -44.63
N GLY A 130 12.61 -44.47 -45.62
CA GLY A 130 12.59 -43.51 -46.73
C GLY A 130 12.98 -42.07 -46.36
N ARG A 131 13.55 -41.85 -45.16
CA ARG A 131 13.95 -40.53 -44.66
C ARG A 131 15.46 -40.34 -44.65
N VAL A 132 15.89 -39.07 -44.69
CA VAL A 132 17.29 -38.67 -44.54
C VAL A 132 17.54 -38.38 -43.06
N VAL A 133 18.30 -39.25 -42.40
CA VAL A 133 18.56 -39.16 -40.95
C VAL A 133 19.77 -38.27 -40.67
N VAL A 134 19.61 -37.32 -39.77
CA VAL A 134 20.72 -36.57 -39.16
C VAL A 134 20.66 -36.72 -37.65
N GLU A 135 21.78 -37.06 -37.03
CA GLU A 135 21.88 -37.12 -35.58
C GLU A 135 22.42 -35.80 -35.04
N VAL A 136 21.81 -35.30 -33.97
CA VAL A 136 22.22 -34.10 -33.25
C VAL A 136 22.48 -34.50 -31.81
N ARG A 137 23.71 -34.36 -31.33
CA ARG A 137 24.00 -34.52 -29.90
C ARG A 137 24.11 -33.17 -29.23
N PHE A 138 23.64 -33.13 -27.99
CA PHE A 138 23.65 -31.95 -27.15
C PHE A 138 24.07 -32.35 -25.73
N TRP A 139 25.08 -31.68 -25.21
CA TRP A 139 25.58 -31.91 -23.85
C TRP A 139 26.10 -30.61 -23.25
N LYS A 140 26.39 -30.65 -21.95
CA LYS A 140 26.97 -29.53 -21.21
C LYS A 140 28.34 -29.92 -20.68
N GLU A 141 29.31 -29.03 -20.84
CA GLU A 141 30.64 -29.15 -20.25
C GLU A 141 30.84 -27.95 -19.31
N GLY A 142 30.64 -28.17 -18.01
CA GLY A 142 30.53 -27.09 -17.02
C GLY A 142 29.30 -26.23 -17.28
N ASP A 143 29.50 -24.93 -17.51
CA ASP A 143 28.43 -24.00 -17.90
C ASP A 143 28.27 -23.81 -19.42
N VAL A 144 29.12 -24.45 -20.22
CA VAL A 144 29.13 -24.27 -21.67
C VAL A 144 28.33 -25.36 -22.36
N ARG A 145 27.41 -24.95 -23.23
CA ARG A 145 26.64 -25.86 -24.09
C ARG A 145 27.45 -26.26 -25.31
N ARG A 146 27.41 -27.56 -25.65
CA ARG A 146 28.13 -28.12 -26.79
C ARG A 146 27.20 -28.94 -27.67
N TYR A 147 27.51 -28.95 -28.96
CA TYR A 147 26.68 -29.58 -29.98
C TYR A 147 27.56 -30.34 -30.97
N SER A 148 27.05 -31.47 -31.43
CA SER A 148 27.60 -32.16 -32.58
C SER A 148 26.50 -32.60 -33.53
N LEU A 149 26.86 -32.70 -34.81
CA LEU A 149 25.97 -33.14 -35.86
C LEU A 149 26.62 -34.28 -36.63
N ARG A 150 25.85 -35.33 -36.93
CA ARG A 150 26.26 -36.44 -37.79
C ARG A 150 25.24 -36.64 -38.92
N PRO A 151 25.59 -36.30 -40.17
CA PRO A 151 24.75 -36.60 -41.32
C PRO A 151 24.65 -38.11 -41.57
N ALA A 152 23.63 -38.58 -42.31
CA ALA A 152 23.43 -39.99 -42.66
C ALA A 152 24.68 -40.69 -43.24
N SER A 153 25.48 -39.94 -43.99
CA SER A 153 26.68 -40.40 -44.68
C SER A 153 27.88 -39.52 -44.34
N GLY A 154 28.15 -39.34 -43.05
CA GLY A 154 29.29 -38.56 -42.59
C GLY A 154 29.75 -38.88 -41.16
N SER A 155 30.91 -38.36 -40.81
CA SER A 155 31.44 -38.38 -39.44
C SER A 155 30.72 -37.36 -38.57
N GLU A 156 30.83 -37.53 -37.25
CA GLU A 156 30.35 -36.57 -36.27
C GLU A 156 31.22 -35.30 -36.30
N ILE A 157 30.59 -34.14 -36.36
CA ILE A 157 31.25 -32.83 -36.45
C ILE A 157 30.79 -32.00 -35.27
N SER A 158 31.75 -31.49 -34.49
CA SER A 158 31.44 -30.52 -33.42
C SER A 158 31.12 -29.17 -34.04
N VAL A 159 30.04 -28.54 -33.59
CA VAL A 159 29.52 -27.28 -34.15
C VAL A 159 29.08 -26.33 -33.04
N SER A 160 29.11 -25.03 -33.31
CA SER A 160 28.42 -24.03 -32.49
C SER A 160 26.89 -24.12 -32.66
N GLU A 161 26.12 -23.51 -31.76
CA GLU A 161 24.64 -23.47 -31.89
C GLU A 161 24.21 -22.80 -33.20
N SER A 162 24.91 -21.74 -33.62
CA SER A 162 24.61 -21.04 -34.87
C SER A 162 24.86 -21.94 -36.09
N GLU A 163 26.00 -22.62 -36.13
CA GLU A 163 26.35 -23.54 -37.22
C GLU A 163 25.40 -24.73 -37.27
N LEU A 164 25.01 -25.27 -36.11
CA LEU A 164 24.01 -26.33 -36.02
C LEU A 164 22.71 -25.91 -36.72
N HIS A 165 22.20 -24.72 -36.38
CA HIS A 165 20.97 -24.20 -36.97
C HIS A 165 21.13 -23.91 -38.47
N GLN A 166 22.27 -23.37 -38.91
CA GLN A 166 22.55 -23.14 -40.33
C GLN A 166 22.55 -24.44 -41.13
N GLN A 167 23.27 -25.46 -40.64
CA GLN A 167 23.35 -26.76 -41.32
C GLN A 167 21.99 -27.47 -41.35
N LEU A 168 21.24 -27.49 -40.24
CA LEU A 168 19.89 -28.06 -40.21
C LEU A 168 18.93 -27.31 -41.12
N THR A 169 19.04 -25.98 -41.23
CA THR A 169 18.25 -25.18 -42.17
C THR A 169 18.57 -25.54 -43.61
N ALA A 170 19.85 -25.68 -43.95
CA ALA A 170 20.27 -26.08 -45.29
C ALA A 170 19.80 -27.51 -45.64
N MET A 171 19.92 -28.46 -44.71
CA MET A 171 19.41 -29.82 -44.89
C MET A 171 17.88 -29.83 -45.02
N LYS A 172 17.19 -28.97 -44.27
CA LYS A 172 15.74 -28.82 -44.34
C LYS A 172 15.30 -28.29 -45.69
N ALA A 173 15.97 -27.27 -46.21
CA ALA A 173 15.71 -26.75 -47.55
C ALA A 173 15.97 -27.81 -48.64
N ARG A 174 17.01 -28.65 -48.47
CA ARG A 174 17.38 -29.67 -49.44
C ARG A 174 16.47 -30.91 -49.43
N HIS A 175 16.05 -31.36 -48.25
CA HIS A 175 15.34 -32.63 -48.07
C HIS A 175 13.86 -32.45 -47.70
N GLY A 176 13.41 -31.24 -47.39
CA GLY A 176 12.01 -30.89 -47.14
C GLY A 176 11.37 -31.78 -46.08
N GLU A 177 10.25 -32.40 -46.44
CA GLU A 177 9.48 -33.34 -45.61
C GLU A 177 10.15 -34.73 -45.46
N LYS A 178 11.37 -34.92 -45.95
CA LYS A 178 12.12 -36.17 -45.76
C LYS A 178 13.21 -36.08 -44.70
N LEU A 179 13.46 -34.90 -44.13
CA LEU A 179 14.49 -34.73 -43.11
C LEU A 179 14.03 -35.31 -41.76
N TYR A 180 14.79 -36.26 -41.23
CA TYR A 180 14.60 -36.85 -39.91
C TYR A 180 15.75 -36.38 -39.01
N THR A 181 15.46 -35.66 -37.94
CA THR A 181 16.43 -35.18 -36.94
C THR A 181 16.37 -36.03 -35.68
N LYS A 182 17.38 -36.84 -35.42
CA LYS A 182 17.52 -37.63 -34.18
C LYS A 182 18.29 -36.84 -33.14
N VAL A 183 17.60 -36.28 -32.15
CA VAL A 183 18.27 -35.56 -31.05
C VAL A 183 18.62 -36.54 -29.94
N ILE A 184 19.88 -36.53 -29.51
CA ILE A 184 20.42 -37.37 -28.44
C ILE A 184 21.03 -36.43 -27.39
N PRO A 185 20.25 -35.99 -26.39
CA PRO A 185 20.81 -35.27 -25.26
C PRO A 185 21.66 -36.22 -24.41
N ASP A 186 22.69 -35.68 -23.77
CA ASP A 186 23.45 -36.40 -22.74
C ASP A 186 22.71 -36.32 -21.39
N ASP A 187 22.24 -37.48 -20.92
CA ASP A 187 21.40 -37.62 -19.73
C ASP A 187 22.16 -37.26 -18.44
N ASN A 188 23.50 -37.24 -18.45
CA ASN A 188 24.31 -36.98 -17.26
C ASN A 188 24.70 -35.49 -17.09
N SER A 189 24.63 -34.68 -18.14
CA SER A 189 25.09 -33.29 -18.11
C SER A 189 23.97 -32.24 -18.24
N LEU A 190 22.73 -32.67 -18.45
CA LEU A 190 21.58 -31.80 -18.69
C LEU A 190 20.45 -32.06 -17.71
N THR A 191 19.76 -31.00 -17.30
CA THR A 191 18.47 -31.19 -16.61
C THR A 191 17.42 -31.71 -17.60
N HIS A 192 16.45 -32.46 -17.09
CA HIS A 192 15.36 -33.00 -17.92
C HIS A 192 14.64 -31.89 -18.73
N GLY A 193 14.38 -30.74 -18.10
CA GLY A 193 13.74 -29.60 -18.77
C GLY A 193 14.62 -28.93 -19.84
N GLU A 194 15.94 -28.95 -19.71
CA GLU A 194 16.85 -28.45 -20.76
C GLU A 194 16.90 -29.40 -21.96
N ALA A 195 17.06 -30.70 -21.71
CA ALA A 195 17.07 -31.73 -22.73
C ALA A 195 15.76 -31.73 -23.54
N TRP A 196 14.61 -31.66 -22.85
CA TRP A 196 13.29 -31.63 -23.47
C TRP A 196 13.07 -30.35 -24.30
N ARG A 197 13.39 -29.17 -23.75
CA ARG A 197 13.23 -27.89 -24.48
C ARG A 197 14.08 -27.85 -25.74
N PHE A 198 15.34 -28.27 -25.67
CA PHE A 198 16.22 -28.30 -26.83
C PHE A 198 15.73 -29.30 -27.88
N THR A 199 15.37 -30.51 -27.45
CA THR A 199 14.84 -31.56 -28.34
C THR A 199 13.60 -31.08 -29.09
N ASN A 200 12.62 -30.51 -28.39
CA ASN A 200 11.42 -29.98 -29.02
C ASN A 200 11.71 -28.81 -29.96
N LYS A 201 12.64 -27.90 -29.61
CA LYS A 201 13.05 -26.80 -30.48
C LYS A 201 13.60 -27.31 -31.82
N ILE A 202 14.47 -28.34 -31.79
CA ILE A 202 15.03 -28.93 -33.01
C ILE A 202 13.97 -29.69 -33.80
N LEU A 203 13.20 -30.56 -33.12
CA LEU A 203 12.20 -31.40 -33.76
C LEU A 203 11.11 -30.56 -34.45
N ASN A 204 10.50 -29.59 -33.75
CA ASN A 204 9.44 -28.75 -34.31
C ASN A 204 9.91 -27.92 -35.51
N ARG A 205 11.18 -27.48 -35.51
CA ARG A 205 11.70 -26.62 -36.57
C ARG A 205 12.19 -27.38 -37.81
N TYR A 206 12.73 -28.57 -37.64
CA TYR A 206 13.47 -29.24 -38.73
C TYR A 206 12.97 -30.65 -39.06
N ASP A 207 12.42 -31.40 -38.10
CA ASP A 207 12.02 -32.78 -38.32
C ASP A 207 10.77 -32.88 -39.20
N TYR A 208 10.72 -33.84 -40.10
CA TYR A 208 9.56 -34.06 -40.96
C TYR A 208 8.27 -34.32 -40.19
N TYR A 209 8.36 -34.97 -39.01
CA TYR A 209 7.20 -35.42 -38.27
C TYR A 209 6.39 -34.28 -37.64
N TYR A 210 7.03 -33.12 -37.46
CA TYR A 210 6.45 -31.96 -36.77
C TYR A 210 6.12 -30.80 -37.73
N GLN A 211 6.08 -31.06 -39.04
CA GLN A 211 5.96 -30.01 -40.08
C GLN A 211 4.53 -29.72 -40.53
N ASN A 212 3.54 -30.05 -39.68
CA ASN A 212 2.13 -29.72 -39.86
C ASN A 212 1.67 -28.87 -38.69
#